data_AF-A0A8C6IVM1-F1
#
_entry.id   AF-A0A8C6IVM1-F1
#
_cell.length_a   1.000
_cell.length_b   1.000
_cell.length_c   1.000
_cell.angle_alpha   90.00
_cell.angle_beta   90.00
_cell.angle_gamma   90.00
#
_symmetry.space_group_name_H-M   'P 1'
#
loop_
_entity.id
_entity.type
_entity.pdbx_description
1 polymer ?
#
loop_
_entity_poly.entity_id
_entity_poly.type
_entity_poly.pdbx_seq_one_letter_code
_entity_poly.pdbx_strand_id
1 'polypeptide(L)'
;MNASMLPYILFSCLLLCVQAQNCSVREIIRHTKLLLQESPLSCPCRETAVNSCSCLPIAEPGHELPCFVEGTEHMLKHNISSNTVVERLNLSFQIQLDRKLCESLAHGTQCQYKIKGNVKEFLTKILRTYQEIHIHNLKKLKKPPTIL
;
A
#
# COMPACT_ATOMS: atom_id res chain seq x y z
N MET A 1 0.92 47.27 15.03
CA MET A 1 1.26 45.88 14.65
C MET A 1 2.48 45.93 13.75
N ASN A 2 3.61 45.39 14.22
CA ASN A 2 4.92 45.59 13.59
C ASN A 2 5.07 44.71 12.35
N ALA A 3 5.54 45.31 11.25
CA ALA A 3 5.79 44.66 9.96
C ALA A 3 6.85 43.53 10.00
N SER A 4 7.49 43.31 11.16
CA SER A 4 8.57 42.34 11.38
C SER A 4 8.10 40.91 11.70
N MET A 5 6.81 40.68 11.97
CA MET A 5 6.30 39.34 12.34
C MET A 5 5.77 38.53 11.15
N LEU A 6 5.49 39.18 10.01
CA LEU A 6 5.01 38.55 8.79
C LEU A 6 5.92 37.43 8.25
N PRO A 7 7.26 37.59 8.19
CA PRO A 7 8.13 36.52 7.68
C PRO A 7 8.13 35.30 8.61
N TYR A 8 8.03 35.49 9.93
CA TYR A 8 7.96 34.38 10.89
C TYR A 8 6.66 33.58 10.75
N ILE A 9 5.53 34.26 10.55
CA ILE A 9 4.23 33.61 10.32
C ILE A 9 4.27 32.81 9.01
N LEU A 10 4.82 33.39 7.94
CA LEU A 10 4.97 32.71 6.64
C LEU A 10 5.89 31.47 6.73
N PHE A 11 7.01 31.57 7.44
CA PHE A 11 7.93 30.44 7.63
C PHE A 11 7.32 29.32 8.48
N SER A 12 6.51 29.68 9.49
CA SER A 12 5.82 28.71 10.36
C SER A 12 4.73 27.94 9.61
N CYS A 13 4.02 28.60 8.69
CA CYS A 13 3.01 27.94 7.84
C CYS A 13 3.63 26.95 6.83
N LEU A 14 4.83 27.22 6.32
CA LEU A 14 5.54 26.30 5.42
C LEU A 14 5.95 24.99 6.13
N LEU A 15 6.29 25.06 7.43
CA LEU A 15 6.65 23.89 8.23
C LEU A 15 5.43 23.05 8.65
N LEU A 16 4.24 23.63 8.64
CA LEU A 16 2.98 22.98 9.04
C LEU A 16 2.17 22.42 7.85
N CYS A 17 2.72 22.40 6.64
CA CYS A 17 2.18 21.56 5.56
C CYS A 17 2.35 20.09 5.97
N VAL A 18 1.41 19.60 6.78
CA VAL A 18 1.17 18.18 7.01
C VAL A 18 1.08 17.57 5.63
N GLN A 19 2.12 16.82 5.25
CA GLN A 19 2.12 16.06 4.02
C GLN A 19 1.01 15.02 4.17
N ALA A 20 -0.17 15.33 3.64
CA ALA A 20 -1.24 14.38 3.50
C ALA A 20 -0.70 13.28 2.59
N GLN A 21 -0.28 12.17 3.20
CA GLN A 21 0.39 11.10 2.49
C GLN A 21 -0.61 10.47 1.52
N ASN A 22 -0.44 10.76 0.23
CA ASN A 22 -1.39 10.37 -0.81
C ASN A 22 -1.18 8.90 -1.18
N CYS A 23 -1.94 8.01 -0.53
CA CYS A 23 -1.78 6.57 -0.66
C CYS A 23 -2.73 5.89 -1.64
N SER A 24 -3.38 6.62 -2.55
CA SER A 24 -4.36 6.08 -3.51
C SER A 24 -5.36 5.08 -2.88
N VAL A 25 -5.71 5.31 -1.61
CA VAL A 25 -6.28 4.29 -0.72
C VAL A 25 -7.57 3.71 -1.30
N ARG A 26 -8.42 4.58 -1.85
CA ARG A 26 -9.72 4.19 -2.41
C ARG A 26 -9.58 3.29 -3.64
N GLU A 27 -8.63 3.58 -4.52
CA GLU A 27 -8.41 2.83 -5.76
C GLU A 27 -7.84 1.45 -5.45
N ILE A 28 -6.86 1.38 -4.55
CA ILE A 28 -6.24 0.12 -4.14
C ILE A 28 -7.26 -0.79 -3.47
N ILE A 29 -8.06 -0.27 -2.53
CA ILE A 29 -9.14 -1.05 -1.90
C ILE A 29 -10.13 -1.56 -2.95
N ARG A 30 -10.51 -0.72 -3.92
CA ARG A 30 -11.46 -1.10 -4.99
C ARG A 30 -10.90 -2.23 -5.84
N HIS A 31 -9.69 -2.08 -6.38
CA HIS A 31 -9.08 -3.08 -7.25
C HIS A 31 -8.79 -4.39 -6.52
N THR A 32 -8.32 -4.32 -5.28
CA THR A 32 -8.07 -5.52 -4.47
C THR A 32 -9.35 -6.30 -4.20
N LYS A 33 -10.46 -5.61 -3.93
CA LYS A 33 -11.78 -6.26 -3.78
C LYS A 33 -12.25 -6.94 -5.06
N LEU A 34 -12.04 -6.31 -6.22
CA LEU A 34 -12.38 -6.92 -7.52
C LEU A 34 -11.61 -8.23 -7.72
N LEU A 35 -10.29 -8.22 -7.49
CA LEU A 35 -9.48 -9.44 -7.61
C LEU A 35 -9.88 -10.53 -6.61
N LEU A 36 -10.26 -10.16 -5.38
CA LEU A 36 -10.76 -11.13 -4.40
C LEU A 36 -12.12 -11.74 -4.82
N GLN A 37 -12.96 -11.00 -5.54
CA GLN A 37 -14.24 -11.49 -6.06
C GLN A 37 -14.07 -12.45 -7.24
N GLU A 38 -13.01 -12.28 -8.04
CA GLU A 38 -12.63 -13.21 -9.13
C GLU A 38 -12.25 -14.62 -8.61
N SER A 39 -12.29 -14.85 -7.29
CA SER A 39 -12.01 -16.12 -6.62
C SER A 39 -10.65 -16.69 -7.05
N PRO A 40 -9.55 -16.01 -6.68
CA PRO A 40 -8.22 -16.40 -7.13
C PRO A 40 -7.86 -17.79 -6.59
N LEU A 41 -7.13 -18.56 -7.41
CA LEU A 41 -6.72 -19.92 -7.09
C LEU A 41 -6.07 -19.97 -5.69
N SER A 42 -6.64 -20.79 -4.81
CA SER A 42 -6.23 -20.95 -3.42
C SER A 42 -5.56 -22.31 -3.24
N CYS A 43 -4.37 -22.48 -3.78
CA CYS A 43 -3.58 -23.67 -3.51
C CYS A 43 -2.61 -23.48 -2.33
N PRO A 44 -2.22 -24.58 -1.66
CA PRO A 44 -1.34 -24.51 -0.50
C PRO A 44 0.08 -24.06 -0.89
N CYS A 45 0.59 -23.05 -0.19
CA CYS A 45 1.95 -22.51 -0.38
C CYS A 45 3.00 -23.15 0.54
N ARG A 46 2.80 -24.42 0.90
CA ARG A 46 3.80 -25.23 1.62
C ARG A 46 4.51 -26.12 0.61
N GLU A 47 5.82 -25.92 0.50
CA GLU A 47 6.74 -26.47 -0.49
C GLU A 47 6.54 -27.97 -0.79
N THR A 48 6.44 -28.33 -2.08
CA THR A 48 6.99 -29.56 -2.73
C THR A 48 6.42 -29.84 -4.13
N ALA A 49 5.38 -29.15 -4.60
CA ALA A 49 4.77 -29.51 -5.89
C ALA A 49 5.33 -28.70 -7.08
N VAL A 50 5.74 -29.43 -8.12
CA VAL A 50 6.21 -28.95 -9.44
C VAL A 50 5.09 -28.26 -10.26
N ASN A 51 3.95 -27.93 -9.68
CA ASN A 51 2.77 -27.51 -10.45
C ASN A 51 2.19 -26.16 -10.00
N SER A 52 2.21 -25.19 -10.94
CA SER A 52 1.39 -23.98 -11.17
C SER A 52 0.98 -23.05 -10.01
N CYS A 53 1.30 -23.36 -8.76
CA CYS A 53 0.86 -22.62 -7.60
C CYS A 53 1.81 -21.48 -7.28
N SER A 54 1.37 -20.29 -7.62
CA SER A 54 2.14 -19.07 -7.42
C SER A 54 2.04 -18.60 -5.99
N CYS A 55 3.15 -18.72 -5.27
CA CYS A 55 3.28 -18.29 -3.90
C CYS A 55 3.86 -16.88 -3.83
N LEU A 56 3.08 -15.97 -3.26
CA LEU A 56 3.38 -14.54 -3.20
C LEU A 56 3.93 -14.16 -1.82
N PRO A 57 4.80 -13.15 -1.73
CA PRO A 57 5.40 -12.73 -0.47
C PRO A 57 4.35 -12.13 0.47
N ILE A 58 4.31 -12.57 1.73
CA ILE A 58 3.51 -11.90 2.77
C ILE A 58 4.42 -10.96 3.55
N ALA A 59 4.25 -9.67 3.27
CA ALA A 59 5.13 -8.62 3.73
C ALA A 59 5.24 -8.53 5.26
N GLU A 60 6.47 -8.34 5.73
CA GLU A 60 6.74 -7.86 7.07
C GLU A 60 6.33 -6.38 7.24
N PRO A 61 6.01 -5.93 8.46
CA PRO A 61 5.68 -4.52 8.72
C PRO A 61 6.78 -3.56 8.26
N GLY A 62 6.40 -2.52 7.52
CA GLY A 62 7.30 -1.52 6.96
C GLY A 62 7.92 -1.91 5.60
N HIS A 63 7.65 -3.12 5.12
CA HIS A 63 8.11 -3.65 3.83
C HIS A 63 6.93 -3.99 2.89
N GLU A 64 5.73 -3.55 3.23
CA GLU A 64 4.52 -3.82 2.46
C GLU A 64 4.63 -3.39 1.01
N LEU A 65 4.99 -2.13 0.75
CA LEU A 65 4.96 -1.57 -0.59
C LEU A 65 5.89 -2.27 -1.58
N PRO A 66 7.19 -2.51 -1.28
CA PRO A 66 8.05 -3.27 -2.21
C PRO A 66 7.57 -4.72 -2.39
N CYS A 67 6.99 -5.35 -1.36
CA CYS A 67 6.41 -6.69 -1.52
C CYS A 67 5.13 -6.69 -2.36
N PHE A 68 4.34 -5.62 -2.33
CA PHE A 68 3.15 -5.48 -3.16
C PHE A 68 3.53 -5.30 -4.63
N VAL A 69 4.59 -4.55 -4.93
CA VAL A 69 5.19 -4.47 -6.27
C VAL A 69 5.65 -5.85 -6.74
N GLU A 70 6.54 -6.52 -5.98
CA GLU A 70 7.07 -7.84 -6.35
C GLU A 70 5.95 -8.88 -6.56
N GLY A 71 4.98 -8.93 -5.66
CA GLY A 71 3.88 -9.88 -5.74
C GLY A 71 2.94 -9.63 -6.92
N THR A 72 2.63 -8.37 -7.23
CA THR A 72 1.77 -8.05 -8.39
C THR A 72 2.50 -8.19 -9.73
N GLU A 73 3.80 -7.91 -9.78
CA GLU A 73 4.63 -8.23 -10.95
C GLU A 73 4.66 -9.74 -11.22
N HIS A 74 4.80 -10.55 -10.17
CA HIS A 74 4.70 -12.00 -10.28
C HIS A 74 3.34 -12.45 -10.82
N MET A 75 2.25 -11.82 -10.36
CA MET A 75 0.90 -12.10 -10.86
C MET A 75 0.75 -11.81 -12.35
N LEU A 76 1.29 -10.68 -12.84
CA LEU A 76 1.26 -10.33 -14.26
C LEU A 76 2.05 -11.33 -15.10
N LYS A 77 3.27 -11.67 -14.67
CA LYS A 77 4.16 -12.58 -15.42
C LYS A 77 3.54 -13.97 -15.60
N HIS A 78 2.70 -14.41 -14.68
CA HIS A 78 2.09 -15.74 -14.68
C HIS A 78 0.59 -15.72 -14.99
N ASN A 79 0.04 -14.59 -15.46
CA ASN A 79 -1.39 -14.42 -15.80
C ASN A 79 -2.34 -14.86 -14.67
N ILE A 80 -2.01 -14.47 -13.44
CA ILE A 80 -2.79 -14.79 -12.24
C ILE A 80 -3.87 -13.72 -12.08
N SER A 81 -5.10 -14.03 -12.48
CA SER A 81 -6.28 -13.13 -12.44
C SER A 81 -6.35 -12.13 -13.61
N SER A 82 -7.28 -11.16 -13.54
CA SER A 82 -7.45 -10.11 -14.54
C SER A 82 -6.21 -9.21 -14.67
N ASN A 83 -5.45 -9.40 -15.75
CA ASN A 83 -4.23 -8.64 -16.04
C ASN A 83 -4.43 -7.13 -15.94
N THR A 84 -5.51 -6.57 -16.51
CA THR A 84 -5.77 -5.12 -16.44
C THR A 84 -5.95 -4.60 -15.01
N VAL A 85 -6.57 -5.39 -14.12
CA VAL A 85 -6.79 -4.96 -12.73
C VAL A 85 -5.50 -5.08 -11.94
N VAL A 86 -4.72 -6.13 -12.17
CA VAL A 86 -3.39 -6.33 -11.55
C VAL A 86 -2.41 -5.24 -12.02
N GLU A 87 -2.42 -4.87 -13.30
CA GLU A 87 -1.59 -3.77 -13.86
C GLU A 87 -1.86 -2.45 -13.14
N ARG A 88 -3.13 -2.10 -12.92
CA ARG A 88 -3.51 -0.87 -12.21
C ARG A 88 -3.06 -0.87 -10.75
N LEU A 89 -3.12 -2.03 -10.09
CA LEU A 89 -2.60 -2.18 -8.73
C LEU A 89 -1.09 -2.03 -8.68
N ASN A 90 -0.36 -2.77 -9.53
CA ASN A 90 1.09 -2.70 -9.62
C ASN A 90 1.56 -1.27 -9.89
N LEU A 91 0.95 -0.60 -10.88
CA LEU A 91 1.25 0.80 -11.20
C LEU A 91 1.01 1.73 -10.00
N SER A 92 -0.06 1.52 -9.24
CA SER A 92 -0.34 2.32 -8.03
C SER A 92 0.74 2.11 -6.97
N PHE A 93 1.23 0.89 -6.79
CA PHE A 93 2.31 0.60 -5.85
C PHE A 93 3.65 1.19 -6.29
N GLN A 94 4.00 1.06 -7.58
CA GLN A 94 5.21 1.67 -8.14
C GLN A 94 5.20 3.19 -8.00
N ILE A 95 4.10 3.86 -8.34
CA ILE A 95 3.97 5.31 -8.17
C ILE A 95 4.18 5.72 -6.71
N GLN A 96 3.64 4.95 -5.76
CA GLN A 96 3.85 5.24 -4.34
C GLN A 96 5.31 5.06 -3.93
N LEU A 97 5.97 4.01 -4.41
CA LEU A 97 7.35 3.71 -4.08
C LEU A 97 8.30 4.77 -4.66
N ASP A 98 8.16 5.07 -5.95
CA ASP A 98 9.01 6.02 -6.69
C ASP A 98 8.90 7.44 -6.13
N ARG A 99 7.70 7.83 -5.70
CA ARG A 99 7.42 9.16 -5.15
C ARG A 99 7.58 9.23 -3.64
N LYS A 100 8.01 8.16 -2.98
CA LYS A 100 8.13 8.06 -1.51
C LYS A 100 6.83 8.43 -0.79
N LEU A 101 5.71 8.04 -1.38
CA LEU A 101 4.40 8.14 -0.75
C LEU A 101 4.20 6.91 0.15
N CYS A 102 3.38 7.07 1.18
CA CYS A 102 3.05 5.98 2.11
C CYS A 102 4.27 5.39 2.78
N GLU A 103 5.18 6.24 3.26
CA GLU A 103 6.43 5.85 3.91
C GLU A 103 6.23 4.84 5.04
N SER A 104 5.06 4.85 5.72
CA SER A 104 4.70 3.84 6.71
C SER A 104 4.68 2.40 6.17
N LEU A 105 4.55 2.23 4.84
CA LEU A 105 4.55 0.95 4.12
C LEU A 105 5.88 0.64 3.41
N ALA A 106 6.81 1.59 3.39
CA ALA A 106 8.03 1.55 2.58
C ALA A 106 9.25 2.05 3.37
N HIS A 107 9.32 1.68 4.65
CA HIS A 107 10.49 1.95 5.48
C HIS A 107 11.73 1.21 4.96
N GLY A 108 11.55 0.05 4.31
CA GLY A 108 12.59 -0.66 3.58
C GLY A 108 12.57 -0.43 2.07
N THR A 109 13.72 -0.54 1.42
CA THR A 109 13.88 -0.43 -0.04
C THR A 109 13.58 -1.73 -0.79
N GLN A 110 13.52 -2.85 -0.06
CA GLN A 110 13.34 -4.19 -0.62
C GLN A 110 12.21 -4.92 0.09
N CYS A 111 11.59 -5.85 -0.64
CA CYS A 111 10.58 -6.73 -0.07
C CYS A 111 11.24 -7.65 0.98
N GLN A 112 10.65 -7.70 2.18
CA GLN A 112 11.04 -8.63 3.24
C GLN A 112 9.82 -9.42 3.68
N TYR A 113 9.98 -10.74 3.74
CA TYR A 113 8.94 -11.69 4.13
C TYR A 113 9.58 -12.93 4.76
N LYS A 114 8.92 -13.49 5.77
CA LYS A 114 9.28 -14.80 6.36
C LYS A 114 8.46 -15.95 5.79
N ILE A 115 7.28 -15.64 5.27
CA ILE A 115 6.34 -16.63 4.75
C ILE A 115 5.83 -16.19 3.39
N LYS A 116 5.51 -17.17 2.56
CA LYS A 116 4.72 -16.96 1.34
C LYS A 116 3.30 -17.44 1.55
N GLY A 117 2.37 -16.78 0.89
CA GLY A 117 0.96 -17.14 0.92
C GLY A 117 0.41 -17.31 -0.48
N ASN A 118 -0.77 -17.88 -0.58
CA ASN A 118 -1.50 -17.92 -1.84
C ASN A 118 -2.00 -16.52 -2.23
N VAL A 119 -2.54 -16.42 -3.44
CA VAL A 119 -3.03 -15.16 -4.02
C VAL A 119 -4.09 -14.49 -3.13
N LYS A 120 -4.99 -15.28 -2.54
CA LYS A 120 -6.03 -14.76 -1.64
C LYS A 120 -5.43 -14.17 -0.37
N GLU A 121 -4.44 -14.83 0.23
CA GLU A 121 -3.74 -14.34 1.43
C GLU A 121 -2.98 -13.04 1.14
N PHE A 122 -2.29 -12.98 0.00
CA PHE A 122 -1.59 -11.78 -0.46
C PHE A 122 -2.54 -10.59 -0.69
N LEU A 123 -3.62 -10.79 -1.45
CA LEU A 123 -4.63 -9.75 -1.69
C LEU A 123 -5.34 -9.33 -0.39
N THR A 124 -5.56 -10.27 0.52
CA THR A 124 -6.13 -9.96 1.85
C THR A 124 -5.17 -9.09 2.67
N LYS A 125 -3.86 -9.36 2.61
CA LYS A 125 -2.85 -8.51 3.26
C LYS A 125 -2.88 -7.09 2.70
N ILE A 126 -2.90 -6.92 1.36
CA ILE A 126 -3.06 -5.60 0.72
C ILE A 126 -4.32 -4.90 1.22
N LEU A 127 -5.47 -5.58 1.18
CA LEU A 127 -6.76 -4.98 1.55
C LEU A 127 -6.74 -4.48 3.00
N ARG A 128 -6.25 -5.30 3.95
CA ARG A 128 -6.15 -4.93 5.36
C ARG A 128 -5.26 -3.72 5.57
N THR A 129 -4.06 -3.73 4.98
CA THR A 129 -3.09 -2.63 5.08
C THR A 129 -3.70 -1.29 4.67
N TYR A 130 -4.36 -1.22 3.49
CA TYR A 130 -4.95 0.04 3.04
C TYR A 130 -6.25 0.42 3.78
N GLN A 131 -7.01 -0.54 4.31
CA GLN A 131 -8.14 -0.26 5.19
C GLN A 131 -7.68 0.37 6.51
N GLU A 132 -6.59 -0.10 7.09
CA GLU A 132 -6.00 0.49 8.31
C GLU A 132 -5.58 1.94 8.08
N ILE A 133 -4.92 2.22 6.94
CA ILE A 133 -4.59 3.59 6.53
C ILE A 133 -5.85 4.43 6.36
N HIS A 134 -6.90 3.89 5.71
CA HIS A 134 -8.16 4.61 5.54
C HIS A 134 -8.77 5.01 6.88
N ILE A 135 -8.87 4.07 7.81
CA ILE A 135 -9.43 4.30 9.15
C ILE A 135 -8.57 5.32 9.91
N HIS A 136 -7.25 5.20 9.86
CA HIS A 136 -6.34 6.14 10.51
C HIS A 136 -6.50 7.56 9.95
N ASN A 137 -6.59 7.72 8.64
CA ASN A 137 -6.82 9.02 7.99
C ASN A 137 -8.18 9.62 8.39
N LEU A 138 -9.24 8.81 8.48
CA LEU A 138 -10.55 9.26 8.97
C LEU A 138 -10.52 9.69 10.44
N LYS A 139 -9.74 9.00 11.28
CA LYS A 139 -9.57 9.39 12.70
C LYS A 139 -8.85 10.72 12.84
N LYS A 140 -7.84 11.00 12.01
CA LYS A 140 -7.13 12.30 11.99
C LYS A 140 -8.07 13.46 11.66
N LEU A 141 -8.97 13.29 10.68
CA LEU A 141 -9.93 14.31 10.28
C LEU A 141 -10.97 14.67 11.35
N LYS A 142 -11.24 13.75 12.29
CA LYS A 142 -12.22 13.96 13.37
C LYS A 142 -11.61 14.60 14.62
N LYS A 143 -10.29 14.82 14.67
CA LYS A 143 -9.63 15.40 15.84
C LYS A 143 -9.85 16.92 15.83
N PRO A 144 -10.42 17.53 16.89
CA PRO A 144 -10.55 18.98 16.97
C PRO A 144 -9.17 19.64 16.97
N PRO A 145 -9.01 20.82 16.34
CA PRO A 145 -7.74 21.54 16.39
C PRO A 145 -7.38 21.83 17.85
N THR A 146 -6.22 21.36 18.28
CA THR A 146 -5.65 21.74 19.57
C THR A 146 -5.18 23.18 19.44
N ILE A 147 -6.02 24.11 19.91
CA ILE A 147 -5.63 25.51 20.08
C ILE A 147 -4.77 25.53 21.35
N LEU A 148 -3.48 25.80 21.19
CA LEU A 148 -2.52 25.99 22.28
C LEU A 148 -2.32 27.49 22.50
#